data_AF-A0A1B6ZB90-F1
#
_entry.id   AF-A0A1B6ZB90-F1
#
_cell.length_a   1.000
_cell.length_b   1.000
_cell.length_c   1.000
_cell.angle_alpha   90.00
_cell.angle_beta   90.00
_cell.angle_gamma   90.00
#
_symmetry.space_group_name_H-M   'P 1'
#
loop_
_entity.id
_entity.type
_entity.pdbx_description
1 polymer ?
#
loop_
_entity_poly.entity_id
_entity_poly.type
_entity_poly.pdbx_seq_one_letter_code
_entity_poly.pdbx_strand_id
1 'polypeptide(L)'
;MRTPEQGDFLWNMMVQDVANGAGLAIIDTTGNYARPLLDAIPAWRSHHTYYMRPSDQDRVVGFNPFRGIAEPDRSRVSQDIMELFKSIWDLDYDRTPLLLDLLRSSARLLLDSRDGTLLGMYALLTSDEYRRRLVQQCTDPLARRFWTEFDSWPAKDRRDKPQPVLTRLRAFLSDPVLRNVLGQVQGALDVERLVQRRQILLADLDRRELGPETARLFACLLATRLRSVLESRNGGWPFYIYLPAADQIHVAIIGRLVRDRYEAGGVVAGVNQVGSLLPEERANLLSAETLVTFRVATDDLKHVTPRFPLPGAERALPTLGEKRLAVSNYHRELALNSPLDARFRQRDAIVQRSGRALCVPRQQIEQKIERFLERF
;
A
#
# COMPACT_ATOMS: atom_id res chain seq x y z
N MET A 1 21.40 -27.59 1.73
CA MET A 1 20.88 -26.47 2.55
C MET A 1 20.98 -25.22 1.70
N ARG A 2 19.89 -24.48 1.46
CA ARG A 2 19.94 -23.18 0.75
C ARG A 2 20.71 -22.19 1.62
N THR A 3 21.54 -21.36 0.99
CA THR A 3 22.32 -20.31 1.66
C THR A 3 21.37 -19.20 2.12
N PRO A 4 21.44 -18.73 3.37
CA PRO A 4 20.60 -17.65 3.85
C PRO A 4 20.96 -16.30 3.24
N GLU A 5 19.97 -15.66 2.63
CA GLU A 5 20.07 -14.37 1.94
C GLU A 5 19.26 -13.28 2.68
N GLN A 6 19.19 -12.07 2.11
CA GLN A 6 18.35 -10.98 2.61
C GLN A 6 16.92 -11.42 2.96
N GLY A 7 16.35 -12.33 2.16
CA GLY A 7 15.01 -12.85 2.41
C GLY A 7 14.89 -13.64 3.70
N ASP A 8 15.95 -14.31 4.14
CA ASP A 8 15.94 -15.09 5.39
C ASP A 8 15.98 -14.19 6.62
N PHE A 9 16.62 -13.02 6.53
CA PHE A 9 16.57 -12.02 7.60
C PHE A 9 15.18 -11.45 7.77
N LEU A 10 14.55 -10.99 6.67
CA LEU A 10 13.19 -10.47 6.68
C LEU A 10 12.20 -11.54 7.15
N TRP A 11 12.36 -12.78 6.69
CA TRP A 11 11.58 -13.92 7.16
C TRP A 11 11.68 -14.09 8.68
N ASN A 12 12.90 -14.11 9.22
CA ASN A 12 13.13 -14.25 10.65
C ASN A 12 12.49 -13.12 11.47
N MET A 13 12.62 -11.87 11.01
CA MET A 13 11.96 -10.73 11.66
C MET A 13 10.44 -10.91 11.68
N MET A 14 9.84 -11.23 10.53
CA MET A 14 8.39 -11.45 10.44
C MET A 14 7.90 -12.58 11.35
N VAL A 15 8.59 -13.73 11.36
CA VAL A 15 8.21 -14.87 12.20
C VAL A 15 8.36 -14.53 13.69
N GLN A 16 9.42 -13.81 14.07
CA GLN A 16 9.63 -13.35 15.45
C GLN A 16 8.52 -12.38 15.88
N ASP A 17 8.16 -11.40 15.05
CA ASP A 17 7.09 -10.46 15.35
C ASP A 17 5.73 -11.16 15.52
N VAL A 18 5.43 -12.13 14.66
CA VAL A 18 4.23 -12.97 14.79
C VAL A 18 4.25 -13.75 16.10
N ALA A 19 5.39 -14.37 16.45
CA ALA A 19 5.54 -15.15 17.68
C ALA A 19 5.42 -14.28 18.95
N ASN A 20 5.92 -13.05 18.88
CA ASN A 20 5.82 -12.06 19.97
C ASN A 20 4.43 -11.40 20.07
N GLY A 21 3.51 -11.71 19.14
CA GLY A 21 2.14 -11.20 19.17
C GLY A 21 1.96 -9.79 18.63
N ALA A 22 2.93 -9.28 17.86
CA ALA A 22 2.78 -8.01 17.15
C ALA A 22 1.69 -8.09 16.07
N GLY A 23 1.09 -6.93 15.76
CA GLY A 23 0.35 -6.77 14.51
C GLY A 23 1.32 -6.54 13.36
N LEU A 24 1.01 -7.04 12.17
CA LEU A 24 1.82 -6.72 11.00
C LEU A 24 1.03 -6.78 9.70
N ALA A 25 1.50 -6.04 8.71
CA ALA A 25 1.07 -6.19 7.34
C ALA A 25 2.29 -6.44 6.45
N ILE A 26 2.28 -7.53 5.70
CA ILE A 26 3.24 -7.74 4.62
C ILE A 26 2.59 -7.36 3.29
N ILE A 27 3.29 -6.56 2.50
CA ILE A 27 2.93 -6.19 1.13
C ILE A 27 3.93 -6.88 0.20
N ASP A 28 3.57 -8.07 -0.27
CA ASP A 28 4.47 -8.94 -1.00
C ASP A 28 4.17 -8.92 -2.50
N THR A 29 4.92 -8.10 -3.23
CA THR A 29 4.87 -8.05 -4.71
C THR A 29 5.68 -9.15 -5.39
N THR A 30 6.44 -9.93 -4.62
CA THR A 30 7.33 -10.99 -5.12
C THR A 30 6.68 -12.37 -5.11
N GLY A 31 5.66 -12.56 -4.26
CA GLY A 31 5.02 -13.86 -4.01
C GLY A 31 5.84 -14.83 -3.16
N ASN A 32 7.00 -14.42 -2.66
CA ASN A 32 7.96 -15.30 -1.98
C ASN A 32 7.78 -15.34 -0.46
N TYR A 33 6.97 -14.45 0.13
CA TYR A 33 6.87 -14.29 1.58
C TYR A 33 5.45 -14.50 2.11
N ALA A 34 4.42 -13.93 1.46
CA ALA A 34 3.05 -14.03 1.95
C ALA A 34 2.56 -15.49 2.01
N ARG A 35 2.86 -16.29 0.97
CA ARG A 35 2.42 -17.69 0.89
C ARG A 35 3.13 -18.60 1.89
N PRO A 36 4.47 -18.54 2.05
CA PRO A 36 5.13 -19.31 3.10
C PRO A 36 4.74 -18.85 4.51
N LEU A 37 4.54 -17.54 4.74
CA LEU A 37 4.22 -17.01 6.07
C LEU A 37 2.88 -17.55 6.60
N LEU A 38 1.93 -17.92 5.71
CA LEU A 38 0.71 -18.66 6.09
C LEU A 38 1.00 -19.95 6.87
N ASP A 39 2.07 -20.67 6.51
CA ASP A 39 2.45 -21.91 7.21
C ASP A 39 3.13 -21.62 8.55
N ALA A 40 3.72 -20.44 8.70
CA ALA A 40 4.44 -20.00 9.89
C ALA A 40 3.55 -19.26 10.91
N ILE A 41 2.27 -19.05 10.63
CA ILE A 41 1.33 -18.46 11.60
C ILE A 41 0.95 -19.48 12.69
N PRO A 42 1.23 -19.20 13.98
CA PRO A 42 0.80 -20.06 15.08
C PRO A 42 -0.73 -20.19 15.18
N ALA A 43 -1.22 -21.32 15.69
CA ALA A 43 -2.65 -21.59 15.83
C ALA A 43 -3.40 -20.46 16.57
N TRP A 44 -2.81 -19.91 17.64
CA TRP A 44 -3.37 -18.83 18.45
C TRP A 44 -3.45 -17.46 17.73
N ARG A 45 -2.71 -17.30 16.62
CA ARG A 45 -2.78 -16.11 15.75
C ARG A 45 -3.64 -16.31 14.52
N SER A 46 -3.94 -17.56 14.12
CA SER A 46 -4.65 -17.86 12.88
C SER A 46 -5.97 -17.09 12.71
N HIS A 47 -6.75 -16.91 13.79
CA HIS A 47 -8.03 -16.17 13.77
C HIS A 47 -7.88 -14.65 13.61
N HIS A 48 -6.67 -14.15 13.80
CA HIS A 48 -6.29 -12.75 13.64
C HIS A 48 -5.53 -12.50 12.34
N THR A 49 -5.39 -13.51 11.48
CA THR A 49 -4.68 -13.41 10.20
C THR A 49 -5.65 -13.35 9.03
N TYR A 50 -5.39 -12.41 8.14
CA TYR A 50 -6.11 -12.18 6.90
C TYR A 50 -5.15 -12.36 5.72
N TYR A 51 -5.58 -13.17 4.76
CA TYR A 51 -4.90 -13.36 3.48
C TYR A 51 -5.65 -12.63 2.38
N MET A 52 -4.98 -11.68 1.74
CA MET A 52 -5.49 -10.88 0.64
C MET A 52 -4.74 -11.26 -0.63
N ARG A 53 -5.45 -11.83 -1.60
CA ARG A 53 -4.88 -12.20 -2.90
C ARG A 53 -5.79 -11.67 -4.02
N PRO A 54 -5.52 -10.47 -4.55
CA PRO A 54 -6.32 -9.87 -5.62
C PRO A 54 -6.34 -10.65 -6.93
N SER A 55 -5.36 -11.53 -7.17
CA SER A 55 -5.30 -12.36 -8.38
C SER A 55 -6.37 -13.47 -8.41
N ASP A 56 -6.99 -13.80 -7.28
CA ASP A 56 -8.13 -14.72 -7.23
C ASP A 56 -9.38 -14.05 -7.79
N GLN A 57 -9.77 -14.45 -8.99
CA GLN A 57 -10.93 -13.91 -9.70
C GLN A 57 -12.23 -14.67 -9.43
N ASP A 58 -12.21 -15.80 -8.71
CA ASP A 58 -13.44 -16.48 -8.31
C ASP A 58 -14.00 -15.84 -7.04
N ARG A 59 -13.10 -15.50 -6.11
CA ARG A 59 -13.40 -14.87 -4.82
C ARG A 59 -12.61 -13.58 -4.67
N VAL A 60 -13.16 -12.51 -5.23
CA VAL A 60 -12.48 -11.22 -5.29
C VAL A 60 -12.49 -10.53 -3.92
N VAL A 61 -11.30 -10.19 -3.43
CA VAL A 61 -11.13 -9.37 -2.23
C VAL A 61 -11.66 -7.95 -2.44
N GLY A 62 -12.39 -7.42 -1.46
CA GLY A 62 -12.84 -6.02 -1.50
C GLY A 62 -11.90 -5.10 -0.73
N PHE A 63 -11.35 -4.09 -1.41
CA PHE A 63 -10.55 -3.04 -0.77
C PHE A 63 -10.95 -1.66 -1.31
N ASN A 64 -11.51 -0.82 -0.44
CA ASN A 64 -11.96 0.52 -0.80
C ASN A 64 -11.19 1.56 0.02
N PRO A 65 -10.32 2.37 -0.60
CA PRO A 65 -9.52 3.37 0.12
C PRO A 65 -10.37 4.51 0.72
N PHE A 66 -11.61 4.67 0.29
CA PHE A 66 -12.52 5.71 0.78
C PHE A 66 -13.43 5.23 1.93
N ARG A 67 -13.40 3.93 2.28
CA ARG A 67 -14.32 3.36 3.27
C ARG A 67 -13.79 3.51 4.69
N GLY A 68 -14.73 3.76 5.61
CA GLY A 68 -14.50 3.62 7.05
C GLY A 68 -13.71 4.77 7.67
N ILE A 69 -13.58 5.89 6.97
CA ILE A 69 -12.79 7.03 7.44
C ILE A 69 -13.64 7.92 8.33
N ALA A 70 -13.21 8.10 9.58
CA ALA A 70 -13.80 9.06 10.52
C ALA A 70 -13.70 10.48 9.95
N GLU A 71 -14.71 11.32 10.20
CA GLU A 71 -14.80 12.67 9.63
C GLU A 71 -13.53 13.54 9.88
N PRO A 72 -12.92 13.53 11.08
CA PRO A 72 -11.68 14.27 11.33
C PRO A 72 -10.48 13.84 10.46
N ASP A 73 -10.44 12.58 10.02
CA ASP A 73 -9.34 12.02 9.23
C ASP A 73 -9.51 12.20 7.72
N ARG A 74 -10.71 12.57 7.24
CA ARG A 74 -11.01 12.60 5.80
C ARG A 74 -10.14 13.58 5.02
N SER A 75 -9.83 14.75 5.59
CA SER A 75 -8.97 15.73 4.93
C SER A 75 -7.56 15.18 4.70
N ARG A 76 -7.00 14.50 5.70
CA ARG A 76 -5.68 13.87 5.64
C ARG A 76 -5.66 12.70 4.67
N VAL A 77 -6.65 11.80 4.75
CA VAL A 77 -6.78 10.67 3.82
C VAL A 77 -6.99 11.15 2.37
N SER A 78 -7.72 12.25 2.17
CA SER A 78 -7.84 12.87 0.85
C SER A 78 -6.48 13.32 0.31
N GLN A 79 -5.67 13.97 1.15
CA GLN A 79 -4.31 14.37 0.78
C GLN A 79 -3.42 13.15 0.48
N ASP A 80 -3.49 12.09 1.29
CA ASP A 80 -2.76 10.83 1.05
C ASP A 80 -3.09 10.21 -0.32
N ILE A 81 -4.37 10.15 -0.67
CA ILE A 81 -4.85 9.63 -1.97
C ILE A 81 -4.39 10.55 -3.10
N MET A 82 -4.41 11.86 -2.88
CA MET A 82 -3.95 12.84 -3.85
C MET A 82 -2.46 12.74 -4.13
N GLU A 83 -1.66 12.64 -3.07
CA GLU A 83 -0.23 12.45 -3.17
C GLU A 83 0.13 11.14 -3.87
N LEU A 84 -0.67 10.09 -3.65
CA LEU A 84 -0.54 8.82 -4.35
C LEU A 84 -0.79 8.97 -5.85
N PHE A 85 -1.89 9.62 -6.27
CA PHE A 85 -2.16 9.87 -7.68
C PHE A 85 -1.14 10.76 -8.34
N LYS A 86 -0.70 11.81 -7.63
CA LYS A 86 0.38 12.68 -8.06
C LYS A 86 1.63 11.86 -8.39
N SER A 87 1.96 10.92 -7.53
CA SER A 87 3.12 10.05 -7.69
C SER A 87 2.95 9.09 -8.87
N ILE A 88 1.87 8.30 -8.90
CA ILE A 88 1.67 7.27 -9.93
C ILE A 88 1.56 7.86 -11.35
N TRP A 89 1.01 9.07 -11.48
CA TRP A 89 0.77 9.71 -12.76
C TRP A 89 1.75 10.82 -13.11
N ASP A 90 2.82 10.98 -12.32
CA ASP A 90 3.85 12.01 -12.49
C ASP A 90 3.23 13.40 -12.69
N LEU A 91 2.38 13.80 -11.76
CA LEU A 91 1.68 15.08 -11.78
C LEU A 91 2.40 16.10 -10.89
N ASP A 92 2.23 17.36 -11.24
CA ASP A 92 2.68 18.48 -10.41
C ASP A 92 1.75 19.69 -10.57
N TYR A 93 1.80 20.60 -9.60
CA TYR A 93 0.92 21.77 -9.56
C TYR A 93 1.30 22.83 -10.60
N ASP A 94 2.55 22.84 -11.06
CA ASP A 94 3.02 23.83 -12.03
C ASP A 94 2.50 23.48 -13.44
N ARG A 95 2.43 22.18 -13.77
CA ARG A 95 2.02 21.66 -15.07
C ARG A 95 0.55 21.22 -15.12
N THR A 96 0.00 20.75 -14.00
CA THR A 96 -1.34 20.12 -13.97
C THR A 96 -2.25 20.58 -12.81
N PRO A 97 -2.34 21.88 -12.49
CA PRO A 97 -3.06 22.37 -11.31
C PRO A 97 -4.55 21.99 -11.32
N LEU A 98 -5.22 22.18 -12.45
CA LEU A 98 -6.63 21.84 -12.63
C LEU A 98 -6.90 20.34 -12.44
N LEU A 99 -5.98 19.49 -12.90
CA LEU A 99 -6.10 18.04 -12.78
C LEU A 99 -6.06 17.61 -11.30
N LEU A 100 -5.10 18.17 -10.56
CA LEU A 100 -4.94 17.91 -9.14
C LEU A 100 -6.12 18.44 -8.34
N ASP A 101 -6.68 19.60 -8.70
CA ASP A 101 -7.89 20.13 -8.06
C ASP A 101 -9.12 19.25 -8.31
N LEU A 102 -9.34 18.79 -9.54
CA LEU A 102 -10.44 17.86 -9.85
C LEU A 102 -10.33 16.56 -9.06
N LEU A 103 -9.13 15.97 -9.01
CA LEU A 103 -8.88 14.75 -8.25
C LEU A 103 -9.10 14.97 -6.75
N ARG A 104 -8.62 16.08 -6.19
CA ARG A 104 -8.71 16.40 -4.76
C ARG A 104 -10.16 16.62 -4.34
N SER A 105 -10.88 17.41 -5.11
CA SER A 105 -12.31 17.67 -4.87
C SER A 105 -13.15 16.41 -5.05
N SER A 106 -12.76 15.51 -5.96
CA SER A 106 -13.41 14.21 -6.14
C SER A 106 -13.15 13.28 -4.96
N ALA A 107 -11.89 13.10 -4.56
CA ALA A 107 -11.54 12.28 -3.41
C ALA A 107 -12.23 12.77 -2.13
N ARG A 108 -12.22 14.10 -1.90
CA ARG A 108 -12.89 14.72 -0.75
C ARG A 108 -14.39 14.43 -0.72
N LEU A 109 -15.09 14.62 -1.84
CA LEU A 109 -16.53 14.39 -1.91
C LEU A 109 -16.88 12.90 -1.73
N LEU A 110 -16.07 12.00 -2.31
CA LEU A 110 -16.28 10.56 -2.16
C LEU A 110 -16.10 10.10 -0.70
N LEU A 111 -15.13 10.67 0.03
CA LEU A 111 -14.92 10.40 1.46
C LEU A 111 -16.08 10.84 2.35
N ASP A 112 -16.82 11.88 1.95
CA ASP A 112 -18.02 12.33 2.66
C ASP A 112 -19.28 11.52 2.30
N SER A 113 -19.21 10.73 1.22
CA SER A 113 -20.32 9.91 0.76
C SER A 113 -20.30 8.49 1.32
N ARG A 114 -21.49 7.88 1.46
CA ARG A 114 -21.60 6.47 1.90
C ARG A 114 -21.19 5.45 0.82
N ASP A 115 -21.24 5.87 -0.45
CA ASP A 115 -21.03 5.00 -1.62
C ASP A 115 -19.70 5.30 -2.36
N GLY A 116 -18.78 6.03 -1.73
CA GLY A 116 -17.54 6.49 -2.35
C GLY A 116 -16.64 5.34 -2.78
N THR A 117 -16.29 5.27 -4.06
CA THR A 117 -15.33 4.31 -4.64
C THR A 117 -14.52 4.99 -5.74
N LEU A 118 -13.42 4.36 -6.17
CA LEU A 118 -12.68 4.85 -7.35
C LEU A 118 -13.54 4.81 -8.63
N LEU A 119 -14.42 3.81 -8.75
CA LEU A 119 -15.41 3.77 -9.82
C LEU A 119 -16.40 4.95 -9.71
N GLY A 120 -16.78 5.31 -8.49
CA GLY A 120 -17.58 6.51 -8.18
C GLY A 120 -16.91 7.82 -8.59
N MET A 121 -15.57 7.88 -8.60
CA MET A 121 -14.85 9.05 -9.10
C MET A 121 -15.09 9.28 -10.59
N TYR A 122 -15.15 8.20 -11.37
CA TYR A 122 -15.48 8.28 -12.80
C TYR A 122 -16.91 8.78 -13.00
N ALA A 123 -17.88 8.22 -12.27
CA ALA A 123 -19.28 8.64 -12.32
C ALA A 123 -19.48 10.11 -11.89
N LEU A 124 -18.73 10.58 -10.89
CA LEU A 124 -18.79 11.96 -10.40
C LEU A 124 -18.43 13.00 -11.47
N LEU A 125 -17.49 12.66 -12.35
CA LEU A 125 -17.00 13.52 -13.42
C LEU A 125 -17.81 13.39 -14.72
N THR A 126 -18.67 12.38 -14.85
CA THR A 126 -19.42 12.08 -16.09
C THR A 126 -20.93 12.24 -15.95
N SER A 127 -21.49 11.97 -14.77
CA SER A 127 -22.93 12.04 -14.50
C SER A 127 -23.29 13.21 -13.59
N ASP A 128 -24.11 14.13 -14.11
CA ASP A 128 -24.68 15.24 -13.37
C ASP A 128 -25.59 14.76 -12.23
N GLU A 129 -26.36 13.69 -12.44
CA GLU A 129 -27.26 13.12 -11.44
C GLU A 129 -26.49 12.54 -10.25
N TYR A 130 -25.46 11.72 -10.54
CA TYR A 130 -24.61 11.14 -9.50
C TYR A 130 -23.94 12.21 -8.65
N ARG A 131 -23.38 13.23 -9.31
CA ARG A 131 -22.73 14.35 -8.66
C ARG A 131 -23.67 15.10 -7.74
N ARG A 132 -24.86 15.50 -8.22
CA ARG A 132 -25.86 16.20 -7.39
C ARG A 132 -26.23 15.40 -6.15
N ARG A 133 -26.43 14.08 -6.30
CA ARG A 133 -26.73 13.18 -5.17
C ARG A 133 -25.62 13.19 -4.12
N LEU A 134 -24.35 13.13 -4.52
CA LEU A 134 -23.23 13.17 -3.58
C LEU A 134 -23.06 14.54 -2.92
N VAL A 135 -23.21 15.62 -3.69
CA VAL A 135 -23.10 17.00 -3.18
C VAL A 135 -24.16 17.28 -2.09
N GLN A 136 -25.37 16.72 -2.22
CA GLN A 136 -26.42 16.81 -1.20
C GLN A 136 -26.06 16.11 0.12
N GLN A 137 -25.20 15.08 0.09
CA GLN A 137 -24.74 14.36 1.28
C GLN A 137 -23.49 15.00 1.91
N CYS A 138 -22.81 15.88 1.17
CA CYS A 138 -21.56 16.50 1.58
C CYS A 138 -21.77 17.51 2.71
N THR A 139 -21.07 17.32 3.82
CA THR A 139 -21.11 18.26 4.96
C THR A 139 -20.16 19.43 4.75
N ASP A 140 -19.01 19.19 4.10
CA ASP A 140 -17.97 20.19 3.85
C ASP A 140 -18.47 21.31 2.91
N PRO A 141 -18.49 22.58 3.35
CA PRO A 141 -18.96 23.70 2.54
C PRO A 141 -18.03 24.03 1.37
N LEU A 142 -16.71 23.83 1.51
CA LEU A 142 -15.75 24.11 0.43
C LEU A 142 -15.86 23.07 -0.69
N ALA A 143 -16.00 21.79 -0.32
CA ALA A 143 -16.23 20.73 -1.30
C ALA A 143 -17.55 20.97 -2.06
N ARG A 144 -18.64 21.33 -1.37
CA ARG A 144 -19.92 21.68 -2.02
C ARG A 144 -19.78 22.88 -2.98
N ARG A 145 -19.05 23.91 -2.56
CA ARG A 145 -18.82 25.11 -3.38
C ARG A 145 -18.08 24.77 -4.67
N PHE A 146 -17.01 23.97 -4.59
CA PHE A 146 -16.27 23.53 -5.77
C PHE A 146 -17.18 22.86 -6.80
N TRP A 147 -18.06 21.95 -6.37
CA TRP A 147 -18.95 21.25 -7.29
C TRP A 147 -20.07 22.13 -7.84
N THR A 148 -20.52 23.12 -7.06
CA THR A 148 -21.44 24.16 -7.55
C THR A 148 -20.78 25.02 -8.63
N GLU A 149 -19.53 25.41 -8.45
CA GLU A 149 -18.73 26.14 -9.43
C GLU A 149 -18.48 25.28 -10.69
N PHE A 150 -18.13 24.01 -10.51
CA PHE A 150 -17.99 23.04 -11.60
C PHE A 150 -19.27 22.95 -12.44
N ASP A 151 -20.44 22.85 -11.79
CA ASP A 151 -21.74 22.79 -12.48
C ASP A 151 -22.09 24.09 -13.23
N SER A 152 -21.54 25.23 -12.80
CA SER A 152 -21.71 26.51 -13.47
C SER A 152 -20.82 26.70 -14.71
N TRP A 153 -19.83 25.83 -14.93
CA TRP A 153 -18.96 25.93 -16.09
C TRP A 153 -19.74 25.73 -17.41
N PRO A 154 -19.30 26.36 -18.51
CA PRO A 154 -19.83 26.08 -19.85
C PRO A 154 -19.85 24.58 -20.14
N ALA A 155 -20.87 24.10 -20.86
CA ALA A 155 -21.02 22.66 -21.14
C ALA A 155 -19.79 22.04 -21.82
N LYS A 156 -19.10 22.81 -22.67
CA LYS A 156 -17.82 22.42 -23.29
C LYS A 156 -16.72 22.22 -22.26
N ASP A 157 -16.56 23.16 -21.33
CA ASP A 157 -15.56 23.08 -20.27
C ASP A 157 -15.82 21.92 -19.31
N ARG A 158 -17.09 21.67 -18.94
CA ARG A 158 -17.48 20.50 -18.13
C ARG A 158 -17.16 19.17 -18.81
N ARG A 159 -17.20 19.13 -20.15
CA ARG A 159 -16.85 17.93 -20.94
C ARG A 159 -15.34 17.76 -21.12
N ASP A 160 -14.64 18.84 -21.47
CA ASP A 160 -13.26 18.76 -21.96
C ASP A 160 -12.24 18.78 -20.80
N LYS A 161 -12.45 19.62 -19.78
CA LYS A 161 -11.49 19.79 -18.67
C LYS A 161 -11.27 18.51 -17.85
N PRO A 162 -12.29 17.67 -17.56
CA PRO A 162 -12.07 16.41 -16.85
C PRO A 162 -11.44 15.29 -17.68
N GLN A 163 -11.35 15.40 -19.02
CA GLN A 163 -10.88 14.30 -19.88
C GLN A 163 -9.52 13.70 -19.48
N PRO A 164 -8.52 14.47 -19.03
CA PRO A 164 -7.25 13.88 -18.63
C PRO A 164 -7.35 13.09 -17.31
N VAL A 165 -8.31 13.40 -16.42
CA VAL A 165 -8.63 12.56 -15.25
C VAL A 165 -9.34 11.29 -15.72
N LEU A 166 -10.38 11.44 -16.54
CA LEU A 166 -11.20 10.34 -17.03
C LEU A 166 -10.38 9.32 -17.82
N THR A 167 -9.39 9.78 -18.59
CA THR A 167 -8.50 8.89 -19.34
C THR A 167 -7.65 8.02 -18.43
N ARG A 168 -7.09 8.60 -17.36
CA ARG A 168 -6.33 7.84 -16.36
C ARG A 168 -7.23 6.88 -15.60
N LEU A 169 -8.39 7.35 -15.12
CA LEU A 169 -9.37 6.49 -14.45
C LEU A 169 -9.83 5.33 -15.34
N ARG A 170 -10.09 5.56 -16.63
CA ARG A 170 -10.42 4.49 -17.59
C ARG A 170 -9.33 3.44 -17.69
N ALA A 171 -8.06 3.85 -17.72
CA ALA A 171 -6.93 2.90 -17.74
C ALA A 171 -6.90 2.02 -16.47
N PHE A 172 -7.24 2.55 -15.29
CA PHE A 172 -7.40 1.71 -14.09
C PHE A 172 -8.61 0.78 -14.17
N LEU A 173 -9.74 1.32 -14.61
CA LEU A 173 -11.01 0.60 -14.64
C LEU A 173 -11.10 -0.40 -15.78
N SER A 174 -10.19 -0.35 -16.77
CA SER A 174 -10.12 -1.34 -17.84
C SER A 174 -9.53 -2.67 -17.40
N ASP A 175 -8.73 -2.69 -16.33
CA ASP A 175 -8.29 -3.93 -15.69
C ASP A 175 -9.43 -4.48 -14.81
N PRO A 176 -10.01 -5.66 -15.14
CA PRO A 176 -11.07 -6.26 -14.35
C PRO A 176 -10.68 -6.54 -12.90
N VAL A 177 -9.40 -6.85 -12.63
CA VAL A 177 -8.90 -7.10 -11.27
C VAL A 177 -9.01 -5.83 -10.44
N LEU A 178 -8.47 -4.73 -10.96
CA LEU A 178 -8.54 -3.42 -10.29
C LEU A 178 -9.98 -2.95 -10.12
N ARG A 179 -10.77 -3.02 -11.20
CA ARG A 179 -12.18 -2.63 -11.18
C ARG A 179 -12.97 -3.44 -10.16
N ASN A 180 -12.80 -4.75 -10.11
CA ASN A 180 -13.55 -5.63 -9.21
C ASN A 180 -13.10 -5.49 -7.75
N VAL A 181 -11.82 -5.23 -7.47
CA VAL A 181 -11.32 -5.04 -6.09
C VAL A 181 -11.68 -3.66 -5.54
N LEU A 182 -11.41 -2.60 -6.34
CA LEU A 182 -11.52 -1.20 -5.91
C LEU A 182 -12.91 -0.57 -6.17
N GLY A 183 -13.73 -1.20 -7.01
CA GLY A 183 -15.11 -0.78 -7.31
C GLY A 183 -16.14 -1.20 -6.26
N GLN A 184 -15.74 -1.98 -5.26
CA GLN A 184 -16.64 -2.44 -4.20
C GLN A 184 -16.87 -1.34 -3.15
N VAL A 185 -18.12 -0.85 -3.05
CA VAL A 185 -18.53 0.12 -2.01
C VAL A 185 -18.26 -0.42 -0.61
N GLN A 186 -18.75 -1.63 -0.33
CA GLN A 186 -18.48 -2.34 0.91
C GLN A 186 -17.22 -3.21 0.74
N GLY A 187 -16.04 -2.58 0.63
CA GLY A 187 -14.77 -3.31 0.66
C GLY A 187 -14.53 -3.92 2.05
N ALA A 188 -14.31 -5.23 2.13
CA ALA A 188 -14.33 -5.96 3.40
C ALA A 188 -13.07 -5.79 4.26
N LEU A 189 -11.95 -5.33 3.70
CA LEU A 189 -10.74 -5.05 4.48
C LEU A 189 -10.86 -3.72 5.24
N ASP A 190 -11.06 -3.82 6.54
CA ASP A 190 -11.03 -2.69 7.47
C ASP A 190 -9.62 -2.53 8.05
N VAL A 191 -8.85 -1.60 7.47
CA VAL A 191 -7.44 -1.35 7.85
C VAL A 191 -7.33 -0.75 9.25
N GLU A 192 -8.30 0.06 9.68
CA GLU A 192 -8.33 0.64 11.03
C GLU A 192 -8.46 -0.46 12.07
N ARG A 193 -9.45 -1.33 11.89
CA ARG A 193 -9.65 -2.48 12.76
C ARG A 193 -8.44 -3.41 12.76
N LEU A 194 -7.82 -3.61 11.60
CA LEU A 194 -6.64 -4.47 11.44
C LEU A 194 -5.48 -3.99 12.33
N VAL A 195 -5.19 -2.69 12.30
CA VAL A 195 -4.15 -2.08 13.13
C VAL A 195 -4.56 -2.06 14.60
N GLN A 196 -5.76 -1.58 14.93
CA GLN A 196 -6.25 -1.46 16.31
C GLN A 196 -6.29 -2.79 17.05
N ARG A 197 -6.64 -3.89 16.35
CA ARG A 197 -6.75 -5.22 16.95
C ARG A 197 -5.48 -6.06 16.83
N ARG A 198 -4.34 -5.46 16.44
CA ARG A 198 -3.07 -6.16 16.22
C ARG A 198 -3.28 -7.39 15.33
N GLN A 199 -3.96 -7.25 14.21
CA GLN A 199 -4.19 -8.36 13.28
C GLN A 199 -3.02 -8.48 12.29
N ILE A 200 -2.97 -9.58 11.56
CA ILE A 200 -1.94 -9.86 10.56
C ILE A 200 -2.58 -9.76 9.18
N LEU A 201 -2.02 -8.94 8.30
CA LEU A 201 -2.38 -8.89 6.89
C LEU A 201 -1.27 -9.53 6.05
N LEU A 202 -1.62 -10.54 5.27
CA LEU A 202 -0.76 -11.14 4.26
C LEU A 202 -1.28 -10.74 2.89
N ALA A 203 -0.76 -9.63 2.33
CA ALA A 203 -1.13 -9.16 1.01
C ALA A 203 -0.21 -9.79 -0.04
N ASP A 204 -0.71 -10.81 -0.72
CA ASP A 204 -0.08 -11.49 -1.84
C ASP A 204 -0.41 -10.74 -3.12
N LEU A 205 0.55 -9.92 -3.55
CA LEU A 205 0.47 -9.05 -4.73
C LEU A 205 1.46 -9.52 -5.80
N ASP A 206 1.67 -10.83 -5.94
CA ASP A 206 2.63 -11.40 -6.89
C ASP A 206 2.46 -10.78 -8.29
N ARG A 207 3.45 -9.99 -8.70
CA ARG A 207 3.45 -9.29 -9.99
C ARG A 207 3.41 -10.22 -11.19
N ARG A 208 3.79 -11.50 -11.03
CA ARG A 208 3.71 -12.51 -12.09
C ARG A 208 2.27 -12.89 -12.39
N GLU A 209 1.39 -12.78 -11.40
CA GLU A 209 -0.05 -13.04 -11.54
C GLU A 209 -0.85 -11.78 -11.87
N LEU A 210 -0.50 -10.64 -11.26
CA LEU A 210 -1.24 -9.38 -11.41
C LEU A 210 -0.75 -8.49 -12.55
N GLY A 211 0.49 -8.68 -12.99
CA GLY A 211 1.21 -7.69 -13.78
C GLY A 211 1.89 -6.61 -12.90
N PRO A 212 3.02 -6.01 -13.35
CA PRO A 212 3.80 -5.08 -12.55
C PRO A 212 3.04 -3.82 -12.12
N GLU A 213 2.24 -3.24 -13.01
CA GLU A 213 1.54 -1.97 -12.75
C GLU A 213 0.41 -2.15 -11.72
N THR A 214 -0.42 -3.17 -11.89
CA THR A 214 -1.52 -3.52 -10.98
C THR A 214 -1.00 -3.92 -9.60
N ALA A 215 0.04 -4.75 -9.52
CA ALA A 215 0.68 -5.09 -8.25
C ALA A 215 1.23 -3.85 -7.53
N ARG A 216 1.93 -2.96 -8.26
CA ARG A 216 2.48 -1.71 -7.72
C ARG A 216 1.37 -0.79 -7.20
N LEU A 217 0.27 -0.65 -7.92
CA LEU A 217 -0.87 0.16 -7.47
C LEU A 217 -1.47 -0.36 -6.16
N PHE A 218 -1.76 -1.65 -6.07
CA PHE A 218 -2.28 -2.25 -4.84
C PHE A 218 -1.32 -2.05 -3.67
N ALA A 219 -0.03 -2.26 -3.91
CA ALA A 219 1.00 -2.05 -2.89
C ALA A 219 1.00 -0.61 -2.41
N CYS A 220 1.00 0.37 -3.33
CA CYS A 220 0.97 1.78 -2.96
C CYS A 220 -0.30 2.17 -2.21
N LEU A 221 -1.50 1.77 -2.67
CA LEU A 221 -2.75 2.09 -1.99
C LEU A 221 -2.81 1.51 -0.58
N LEU A 222 -2.42 0.23 -0.43
CA LEU A 222 -2.43 -0.46 0.86
C LEU A 222 -1.40 0.15 1.81
N ALA A 223 -0.19 0.43 1.34
CA ALA A 223 0.87 1.02 2.14
C ALA A 223 0.51 2.43 2.59
N THR A 224 -0.02 3.27 1.68
CA THR A 224 -0.53 4.61 2.01
C THR A 224 -1.63 4.52 3.07
N ARG A 225 -2.57 3.58 2.95
CA ARG A 225 -3.65 3.45 3.92
C ARG A 225 -3.17 2.96 5.29
N LEU A 226 -2.26 1.98 5.33
CA LEU A 226 -1.65 1.50 6.57
C LEU A 226 -0.89 2.62 7.28
N ARG A 227 -0.05 3.37 6.54
CA ARG A 227 0.65 4.55 7.05
C ARG A 227 -0.31 5.54 7.68
N SER A 228 -1.34 5.89 6.91
CA SER A 228 -2.36 6.85 7.32
C SER A 228 -3.04 6.44 8.65
N VAL A 229 -3.31 5.16 8.86
CA VAL A 229 -3.87 4.67 10.13
C VAL A 229 -2.85 4.71 11.27
N LEU A 230 -1.58 4.38 11.00
CA LEU A 230 -0.52 4.40 12.01
C LEU A 230 -0.18 5.82 12.48
N GLU A 231 -0.16 6.80 11.58
CA GLU A 231 0.07 8.22 11.90
C GLU A 231 -1.04 8.83 12.77
N SER A 232 -2.30 8.44 12.55
CA SER A 232 -3.43 8.94 13.36
C SER A 232 -3.51 8.33 14.76
N ARG A 233 -2.70 7.32 15.06
CA ARG A 233 -2.85 6.56 16.30
C ARG A 233 -2.03 7.20 17.41
N ASN A 234 -2.70 7.43 18.54
CA ASN A 234 -2.06 7.81 19.80
C ASN A 234 -1.83 6.56 20.67
N GLY A 235 -0.60 6.07 20.67
CA GLY A 235 -0.12 4.94 21.46
C GLY A 235 -0.62 3.60 20.95
N GLY A 236 -0.68 2.62 21.84
CA GLY A 236 -1.14 1.27 21.54
C GLY A 236 0.00 0.32 21.19
N TRP A 237 -0.37 -0.81 20.60
CA TRP A 237 0.54 -1.93 20.41
C TRP A 237 1.39 -1.81 19.15
N PRO A 238 2.61 -2.39 19.14
CA PRO A 238 3.45 -2.40 17.94
C PRO A 238 2.73 -2.97 16.73
N PHE A 239 2.81 -2.24 15.61
CA PHE A 239 2.34 -2.69 14.32
C PHE A 239 3.41 -2.45 13.25
N TYR A 240 3.78 -3.50 12.52
CA TYR A 240 4.88 -3.44 11.54
C TYR A 240 4.37 -3.55 10.11
N ILE A 241 4.88 -2.70 9.21
CA ILE A 241 4.68 -2.84 7.77
C ILE A 241 5.95 -3.44 7.16
N TYR A 242 5.82 -4.61 6.56
CA TYR A 242 6.90 -5.30 5.86
C TYR A 242 6.74 -5.11 4.35
N LEU A 243 7.79 -4.55 3.73
CA LEU A 243 7.90 -4.30 2.29
C LEU A 243 9.14 -5.04 1.77
N PRO A 244 9.07 -6.34 1.47
CA PRO A 244 10.27 -7.13 1.17
C PRO A 244 11.02 -6.71 -0.10
N ALA A 245 10.31 -6.07 -1.03
CA ALA A 245 10.86 -5.51 -2.27
C ALA A 245 10.34 -4.07 -2.45
N ALA A 246 10.84 -3.14 -1.66
CA ALA A 246 10.40 -1.74 -1.67
C ALA A 246 10.72 -1.02 -2.99
N ASP A 247 11.73 -1.48 -3.74
CA ASP A 247 12.05 -1.05 -5.12
C ASP A 247 10.92 -1.35 -6.13
N GLN A 248 9.98 -2.21 -5.74
CA GLN A 248 8.81 -2.56 -6.56
C GLN A 248 7.59 -1.68 -6.28
N ILE A 249 7.70 -0.77 -5.31
CA ILE A 249 6.68 0.18 -4.89
C ILE A 249 7.11 1.57 -5.36
N HIS A 250 6.17 2.48 -5.54
CA HIS A 250 6.50 3.84 -5.94
C HIS A 250 7.31 4.57 -4.86
N VAL A 251 8.44 5.20 -5.25
CA VAL A 251 9.36 5.90 -4.34
C VAL A 251 8.67 6.80 -3.34
N ALA A 252 7.81 7.70 -3.82
CA ALA A 252 7.20 8.72 -2.98
C ALA A 252 6.44 8.11 -1.80
N ILE A 253 5.92 6.88 -1.97
CA ILE A 253 5.25 6.15 -0.90
C ILE A 253 6.27 5.60 0.10
N ILE A 254 7.31 4.92 -0.41
CA ILE A 254 8.40 4.35 0.40
C ILE A 254 9.11 5.43 1.22
N GLY A 255 9.45 6.54 0.59
CA GLY A 255 10.18 7.62 1.23
C GLY A 255 9.42 8.30 2.35
N ARG A 256 8.08 8.36 2.25
CA ARG A 256 7.26 8.82 3.37
C ARG A 256 7.19 7.75 4.46
N LEU A 257 6.84 6.52 4.10
CA LEU A 257 6.75 5.38 5.02
C LEU A 257 7.99 5.23 5.92
N VAL A 258 9.18 5.38 5.36
CA VAL A 258 10.45 5.18 6.08
C VAL A 258 10.86 6.40 6.92
N ARG A 259 10.43 7.62 6.53
CA ARG A 259 10.75 8.86 7.26
C ARG A 259 9.79 9.15 8.41
N ASP A 260 8.54 8.73 8.26
CA ASP A 260 7.51 9.02 9.24
C ASP A 260 7.82 8.27 10.55
N ARG A 261 7.66 8.96 11.67
CA ARG A 261 7.83 8.37 13.00
C ARG A 261 6.51 7.78 13.47
N TYR A 262 6.55 6.51 13.84
CA TYR A 262 5.41 5.80 14.38
C TYR A 262 5.58 5.63 15.88
N GLU A 263 4.55 5.94 16.66
CA GLU A 263 4.63 5.87 18.13
C GLU A 263 4.87 4.44 18.65
N ALA A 264 4.33 3.41 17.98
CA ALA A 264 4.56 2.02 18.33
C ALA A 264 4.53 1.10 17.10
N GLY A 265 5.69 0.58 16.70
CA GLY A 265 5.87 -0.24 15.51
C GLY A 265 6.82 0.42 14.52
N GLY A 266 6.67 0.12 13.23
CA GLY A 266 7.54 0.71 12.21
C GLY A 266 7.39 0.09 10.84
N VAL A 267 8.27 0.51 9.93
CA VAL A 267 8.34 -0.01 8.56
C VAL A 267 9.68 -0.71 8.37
N VAL A 268 9.63 -1.92 7.82
CA VAL A 268 10.80 -2.68 7.40
C VAL A 268 10.76 -2.81 5.88
N ALA A 269 11.69 -2.13 5.21
CA ALA A 269 11.78 -2.09 3.77
C ALA A 269 13.05 -2.80 3.28
N GLY A 270 12.88 -3.84 2.45
CA GLY A 270 13.96 -4.53 1.76
C GLY A 270 14.18 -3.96 0.37
N VAL A 271 15.44 -3.76 -0.01
CA VAL A 271 15.84 -3.29 -1.35
C VAL A 271 17.03 -4.11 -1.81
N ASN A 272 17.03 -4.57 -3.06
CA ASN A 272 18.10 -5.42 -3.59
C ASN A 272 19.28 -4.61 -4.17
N GLN A 273 18.99 -3.50 -4.86
CA GLN A 273 19.99 -2.64 -5.49
C GLN A 273 19.61 -1.18 -5.27
N VAL A 274 20.53 -0.40 -4.72
CA VAL A 274 20.28 1.00 -4.34
C VAL A 274 20.72 1.96 -5.46
N GLY A 275 21.72 1.58 -6.25
CA GLY A 275 22.24 2.37 -7.36
C GLY A 275 21.31 2.44 -8.57
N SER A 276 20.42 1.46 -8.74
CA SER A 276 19.39 1.47 -9.80
C SER A 276 18.25 2.44 -9.54
N LEU A 277 18.12 2.95 -8.31
CA LEU A 277 17.06 3.86 -7.91
C LEU A 277 17.34 5.30 -8.36
N LEU A 278 16.28 6.07 -8.58
CA LEU A 278 16.44 7.51 -8.86
C LEU A 278 17.06 8.21 -7.62
N PRO A 279 17.78 9.34 -7.80
CA PRO A 279 18.48 10.00 -6.70
C PRO A 279 17.62 10.32 -5.49
N GLU A 280 16.38 10.77 -5.70
CA GLU A 280 15.45 11.09 -4.62
C GLU A 280 14.99 9.82 -3.88
N GLU A 281 14.70 8.73 -4.59
CA GLU A 281 14.28 7.46 -3.97
C GLU A 281 15.36 6.88 -3.09
N ARG A 282 16.58 6.89 -3.62
CA ARG A 282 17.76 6.47 -2.89
C ARG A 282 17.97 7.33 -1.63
N ALA A 283 17.90 8.65 -1.74
CA ALA A 283 18.06 9.54 -0.59
C ALA A 283 16.99 9.28 0.48
N ASN A 284 15.74 9.10 0.06
CA ASN A 284 14.62 8.82 0.95
C ASN A 284 14.78 7.46 1.66
N LEU A 285 15.17 6.40 0.95
CA LEU A 285 15.40 5.08 1.53
C LEU A 285 16.58 5.08 2.52
N LEU A 286 17.68 5.73 2.17
CA LEU A 286 18.86 5.83 3.03
C LEU A 286 18.69 6.75 4.24
N SER A 287 17.57 7.49 4.30
CA SER A 287 17.20 8.31 5.46
C SER A 287 16.65 7.50 6.64
N ALA A 288 16.43 6.19 6.46
CA ALA A 288 16.00 5.30 7.54
C ALA A 288 16.91 5.43 8.77
N GLU A 289 16.30 5.35 9.96
CA GLU A 289 17.02 5.47 11.23
C GLU A 289 18.02 4.33 11.44
N THR A 290 17.68 3.12 10.99
CA THR A 290 18.56 1.95 11.01
C THR A 290 18.66 1.37 9.62
N LEU A 291 19.90 1.24 9.11
CA LEU A 291 20.18 0.53 7.87
C LEU A 291 20.88 -0.78 8.20
N VAL A 292 20.40 -1.85 7.57
CA VAL A 292 21.05 -3.16 7.59
C VAL A 292 21.49 -3.45 6.17
N THR A 293 22.75 -3.84 6.01
CA THR A 293 23.28 -4.21 4.70
C THR A 293 23.97 -5.56 4.75
N PHE A 294 23.86 -6.29 3.64
CA PHE A 294 24.59 -7.51 3.37
C PHE A 294 25.81 -7.15 2.51
N ARG A 295 26.40 -8.11 1.81
CA ARG A 295 27.46 -7.81 0.84
C ARG A 295 26.98 -6.79 -0.19
N VAL A 296 27.66 -5.64 -0.27
CA VAL A 296 27.31 -4.53 -1.16
C VAL A 296 28.10 -4.63 -2.46
N ALA A 297 27.41 -4.50 -3.60
CA ALA A 297 28.05 -4.44 -4.91
C ALA A 297 28.85 -3.13 -5.08
N THR A 298 29.92 -3.17 -5.88
CA THR A 298 30.82 -2.02 -6.08
C THR A 298 30.09 -0.75 -6.54
N ASP A 299 29.09 -0.89 -7.41
CA ASP A 299 28.33 0.25 -7.94
C ASP A 299 27.47 0.95 -6.87
N ASP A 300 27.05 0.22 -5.84
CA ASP A 300 26.20 0.71 -4.75
C ASP A 300 27.03 1.27 -3.58
N LEU A 301 28.32 0.94 -3.50
CA LEU A 301 29.21 1.32 -2.39
C LEU A 301 29.20 2.81 -2.10
N LYS A 302 29.36 3.63 -3.13
CA LYS A 302 29.42 5.10 -3.01
C LYS A 302 28.15 5.70 -2.37
N HIS A 303 27.03 4.99 -2.46
CA HIS A 303 25.75 5.43 -1.91
C HIS A 303 25.52 4.95 -0.48
N VAL A 304 25.95 3.73 -0.17
CA VAL A 304 25.67 3.09 1.13
C VAL A 304 26.73 3.48 2.17
N THR A 305 28.00 3.53 1.79
CA THR A 305 29.16 3.78 2.68
C THR A 305 28.99 5.01 3.60
N PRO A 306 28.49 6.18 3.14
CA PRO A 306 28.35 7.35 4.01
C PRO A 306 27.45 7.15 5.24
N ARG A 307 26.60 6.11 5.23
CA ARG A 307 25.71 5.77 6.35
C ARG A 307 26.30 4.76 7.33
N PHE A 308 27.47 4.18 7.05
CA PHE A 308 28.12 3.19 7.89
C PHE A 308 29.42 3.78 8.48
N PRO A 309 29.44 4.14 9.77
CA PRO A 309 30.62 4.69 10.44
C PRO A 309 31.61 3.58 10.82
N LEU A 310 32.00 2.75 9.84
CA LEU A 310 33.00 1.69 9.99
C LEU A 310 34.31 2.16 9.34
N PRO A 311 35.46 2.15 10.05
CA PRO A 311 36.76 2.42 9.44
C PRO A 311 36.99 1.49 8.25
N GLY A 312 37.21 2.06 7.05
CA GLY A 312 37.39 1.26 5.84
C GLY A 312 36.11 0.58 5.33
N ALA A 313 34.92 1.11 5.62
CA ALA A 313 33.62 0.61 5.14
C ALA A 313 33.64 0.28 3.63
N GLU A 314 34.28 1.10 2.80
CA GLU A 314 34.42 0.87 1.35
C GLU A 314 35.10 -0.46 0.99
N ARG A 315 35.98 -0.96 1.87
CA ARG A 315 36.67 -2.25 1.71
C ARG A 315 35.95 -3.39 2.44
N ALA A 316 35.29 -3.08 3.56
CA ALA A 316 34.60 -4.07 4.39
C ALA A 316 33.25 -4.52 3.81
N LEU A 317 32.40 -3.58 3.37
CA LEU A 317 31.05 -3.89 2.89
C LEU A 317 31.01 -4.85 1.67
N PRO A 318 31.93 -4.78 0.69
CA PRO A 318 31.97 -5.74 -0.43
C PRO A 318 32.52 -7.11 -0.05
N THR A 319 33.25 -7.20 1.07
CA THR A 319 33.91 -8.42 1.53
C THR A 319 33.14 -9.13 2.63
N LEU A 320 31.96 -8.60 3.02
CA LEU A 320 31.04 -9.27 3.94
C LEU A 320 30.79 -10.70 3.46
N GLY A 321 31.16 -11.65 4.31
CA GLY A 321 30.99 -13.08 4.04
C GLY A 321 29.52 -13.50 3.96
N GLU A 322 29.28 -14.72 3.52
CA GLU A 322 27.94 -15.30 3.57
C GLU A 322 27.41 -15.28 5.02
N LYS A 323 26.12 -14.96 5.17
CA LYS A 323 25.45 -14.85 6.49
C LYS A 323 26.05 -13.77 7.42
N ARG A 324 26.77 -12.78 6.87
CA ARG A 324 27.19 -11.57 7.60
C ARG A 324 26.35 -10.39 7.18
N LEU A 325 26.05 -9.53 8.15
CA LEU A 325 25.42 -8.22 7.91
C LEU A 325 26.16 -7.14 8.69
N ALA A 326 26.07 -5.91 8.18
CA ALA A 326 26.48 -4.70 8.89
C ALA A 326 25.24 -3.86 9.21
N VAL A 327 25.28 -3.16 10.35
CA VAL A 327 24.18 -2.29 10.79
C VAL A 327 24.72 -0.88 11.00
N SER A 328 24.07 0.15 10.45
CA SER A 328 24.57 1.54 10.49
C SER A 328 24.84 2.06 11.90
N ASN A 329 24.09 1.58 12.89
CA ASN A 329 24.13 2.05 14.27
C ASN A 329 25.01 1.17 15.18
N TYR A 330 25.68 0.17 14.61
CA TYR A 330 26.57 -0.74 15.34
C TYR A 330 27.92 -0.85 14.62
N HIS A 331 29.02 -0.63 15.34
CA HIS A 331 30.38 -0.75 14.80
C HIS A 331 30.87 -2.21 14.68
N ARG A 332 29.99 -3.17 14.36
CA ARG A 332 30.32 -4.60 14.26
C ARG A 332 29.47 -5.33 13.23
N GLU A 333 30.05 -6.36 12.63
CA GLU A 333 29.32 -7.37 11.86
C GLU A 333 28.49 -8.27 12.79
N LEU A 334 27.30 -8.67 12.34
CA LEU A 334 26.47 -9.67 13.01
C LEU A 334 26.31 -10.90 12.14
N ALA A 335 26.25 -12.07 12.78
CA ALA A 335 25.93 -13.33 12.12
C ALA A 335 24.41 -13.49 12.01
N LEU A 336 23.94 -13.91 10.84
CA LEU A 336 22.54 -14.26 10.62
C LEU A 336 22.22 -15.64 11.22
N ASN A 337 21.15 -15.67 12.02
CA ASN A 337 20.56 -16.93 12.45
C ASN A 337 19.94 -17.65 11.26
N SER A 338 19.88 -18.98 11.34
CA SER A 338 19.17 -19.79 10.33
C SER A 338 17.69 -19.38 10.28
N PRO A 339 17.01 -19.53 9.13
CA PRO A 339 15.58 -19.35 9.04
C PRO A 339 14.85 -20.13 10.13
N LEU A 340 13.97 -19.47 10.87
CA LEU A 340 13.08 -20.14 11.80
C LEU A 340 12.16 -21.08 11.01
N ASP A 341 12.30 -22.39 11.23
CA ASP A 341 11.41 -23.41 10.67
C ASP A 341 10.11 -23.46 11.49
N ALA A 342 9.29 -22.43 11.30
CA ALA A 342 7.97 -22.33 11.88
C ALA A 342 6.94 -22.94 10.91
N ARG A 343 6.41 -24.12 11.24
CA ARG A 343 5.34 -24.78 10.46
C ARG A 343 4.21 -25.23 11.35
N PHE A 344 3.11 -24.48 11.34
CA PHE A 344 1.92 -24.71 12.16
C PHE A 344 0.71 -25.22 11.37
N ARG A 345 0.85 -25.43 10.05
CA ARG A 345 -0.18 -25.98 9.13
C ARG A 345 -1.53 -25.24 9.19
N GLN A 346 -1.51 -23.92 9.37
CA GLN A 346 -2.72 -23.09 9.48
C GLN A 346 -3.21 -22.52 8.14
N ARG A 347 -2.46 -22.73 7.05
CA ARG A 347 -2.70 -22.13 5.73
C ARG A 347 -4.15 -22.26 5.27
N ASP A 348 -4.67 -23.47 5.15
CA ASP A 348 -5.99 -23.71 4.55
C ASP A 348 -7.11 -23.06 5.38
N ALA A 349 -6.99 -23.13 6.71
CA ALA A 349 -7.94 -22.50 7.62
C ALA A 349 -7.92 -20.96 7.49
N ILE A 350 -6.72 -20.36 7.38
CA ILE A 350 -6.58 -18.91 7.19
C ILE A 350 -7.13 -18.48 5.83
N VAL A 351 -6.79 -19.19 4.74
CA VAL A 351 -7.27 -18.88 3.39
C VAL A 351 -8.80 -18.98 3.33
N GLN A 352 -9.38 -20.06 3.86
CA GLN A 352 -10.83 -20.24 3.86
C GLN A 352 -11.55 -19.15 4.67
N ARG A 353 -11.05 -18.84 5.87
CA ARG A 353 -11.60 -17.79 6.73
C ARG A 353 -11.49 -16.41 6.09
N SER A 354 -10.33 -16.10 5.53
CA SER A 354 -10.07 -14.83 4.84
C SER A 354 -11.00 -14.68 3.65
N GLY A 355 -11.18 -15.73 2.85
CA GLY A 355 -12.13 -15.70 1.74
C GLY A 355 -13.57 -15.44 2.19
N ARG A 356 -14.00 -15.98 3.35
CA ARG A 356 -15.35 -15.72 3.90
C ARG A 356 -15.48 -14.30 4.43
N ALA A 357 -14.43 -13.75 5.01
CA ALA A 357 -14.43 -12.44 5.63
C ALA A 357 -14.22 -11.29 4.63
N LEU A 358 -13.39 -11.50 3.60
CA LEU A 358 -12.86 -10.45 2.74
C LEU A 358 -13.37 -10.48 1.30
N CYS A 359 -13.84 -11.64 0.83
CA CYS A 359 -14.12 -11.85 -0.58
C CYS A 359 -15.62 -11.95 -0.89
N VAL A 360 -15.97 -11.45 -2.07
CA VAL A 360 -17.32 -11.57 -2.66
C VAL A 360 -17.19 -12.32 -4.00
N PRO A 361 -18.15 -13.19 -4.36
CA PRO A 361 -18.13 -13.85 -5.67
C PRO A 361 -18.11 -12.83 -6.81
N ARG A 362 -17.23 -13.04 -7.79
CA ARG A 362 -17.03 -12.11 -8.92
C ARG A 362 -18.31 -11.72 -9.64
N GLN A 363 -19.17 -12.70 -9.94
CA GLN A 363 -20.43 -12.45 -10.63
C GLN A 363 -21.31 -11.43 -9.90
N GLN A 364 -21.34 -11.47 -8.56
CA GLN A 364 -22.12 -10.50 -7.78
C GLN A 364 -21.52 -9.09 -7.82
N ILE A 365 -20.18 -8.99 -7.93
CA ILE A 365 -19.49 -7.70 -8.05
C ILE A 365 -19.74 -7.13 -9.43
N GLU A 366 -19.54 -7.91 -10.49
CA GLU A 366 -19.71 -7.46 -11.87
C GLU A 366 -21.16 -7.02 -12.13
N GLN A 367 -22.17 -7.75 -11.64
CA GLN A 367 -23.57 -7.32 -11.72
C GLN A 367 -23.83 -5.99 -11.00
N LYS A 368 -23.19 -5.74 -9.86
CA LYS A 368 -23.32 -4.45 -9.15
C LYS A 368 -22.64 -3.33 -9.90
N ILE A 369 -21.48 -3.59 -10.50
CA ILE A 369 -20.72 -2.62 -11.30
C ILE A 369 -21.47 -2.29 -12.60
N GLU A 370 -22.04 -3.28 -13.26
CA GLU A 370 -22.86 -3.10 -14.46
C GLU A 370 -24.08 -2.23 -14.16
N ARG A 371 -24.87 -2.59 -13.14
CA ARG A 371 -26.01 -1.76 -12.69
C ARG A 371 -25.60 -0.35 -12.24
N PHE A 372 -24.39 -0.19 -11.75
CA PHE A 372 -23.85 1.13 -11.42
C PHE A 372 -23.58 1.91 -12.70
N LEU A 373 -22.88 1.31 -13.66
CA LEU A 373 -22.54 1.93 -14.94
C LEU A 373 -23.76 2.24 -15.82
N GLU A 374 -24.80 1.39 -15.82
CA GLU A 374 -26.05 1.62 -16.56
C GLU A 374 -26.80 2.89 -16.12
N ARG A 375 -26.49 3.45 -14.95
CA ARG A 375 -27.09 4.69 -14.46
C ARG A 375 -26.41 5.95 -15.00
N PHE A 376 -25.31 5.82 -15.77
CA PHE A 376 -24.45 6.95 -16.16
C PHE A 376 -24.17 7.02 -17.66
#